data_AF-A0A1H4BLE4-F1
#
_entry.id   AF-A0A1H4BLE4-F1
#
_cell.length_a   1.000
_cell.length_b   1.000
_cell.length_c   1.000
_cell.angle_alpha   90.00
_cell.angle_beta   90.00
_cell.angle_gamma   90.00
#
_symmetry.space_group_name_H-M   'P 1'
#
loop_
_entity.id
_entity.type
_entity.pdbx_description
1 polymer ?
#
loop_
_entity_poly.entity_id
_entity_poly.type
_entity_poly.pdbx_seq_one_letter_code
_entity_poly.pdbx_strand_id
1 'polypeptide(L)'
;MDATVCDADIKYPTDLDLLNESRQKAEELIDELCLKLGIKDKPRTYRRVARKDFLNVSKMKRKPANILRQAIRKQINYLKRDVRTIYNIPRNLYHYLSK
;
A
#
# COMPACT_ATOMS: atom_id res chain seq x y z
N MET A 1 37.93 -10.51 26.68
CA MET A 1 36.81 -9.56 26.49
C MET A 1 35.71 -10.35 25.83
N ASP A 2 34.62 -10.59 26.55
CA ASP A 2 33.45 -11.26 26.00
C ASP A 2 32.53 -10.18 25.42
N ALA A 3 32.16 -10.32 24.14
CA ALA A 3 31.34 -9.35 23.44
C ALA A 3 29.95 -9.95 23.24
N THR A 4 29.03 -9.67 24.16
CA THR A 4 27.60 -9.90 23.92
C THR A 4 27.12 -8.80 22.97
N VAL A 5 27.22 -9.05 21.67
CA VAL A 5 26.61 -8.19 20.65
C VAL A 5 25.12 -8.52 20.60
N CYS A 6 24.28 -7.52 20.89
CA CYS A 6 22.83 -7.63 20.70
C CYS A 6 22.53 -7.32 19.23
N ASP A 7 21.93 -8.25 18.49
CA ASP A 7 21.48 -8.01 17.11
C ASP A 7 20.34 -6.97 17.13
N ALA A 8 20.71 -5.70 16.93
CA ALA A 8 19.74 -4.64 16.71
C ALA A 8 19.20 -4.76 15.28
N ASP A 9 18.26 -5.68 15.06
CA ASP A 9 17.53 -5.87 13.79
C ASP A 9 16.50 -4.74 13.57
N ILE A 10 16.90 -3.48 13.83
CA ILE A 10 16.11 -2.29 13.54
C ILE A 10 16.35 -1.93 12.08
N LYS A 11 15.52 -2.48 11.19
CA LYS A 11 15.52 -2.09 9.78
C LYS A 11 15.06 -0.63 9.67
N TYR A 12 15.94 0.26 9.23
CA TYR A 12 15.55 1.61 8.85
C TYR A 12 14.55 1.56 7.68
N PRO A 13 13.36 2.18 7.81
CA PRO A 13 12.37 2.17 6.75
C PRO A 13 12.93 2.94 5.55
N THR A 14 12.91 2.30 4.37
CA THR A 14 13.17 3.00 3.11
C THR A 14 11.88 3.63 2.60
N ASP A 15 11.98 4.64 1.74
CA ASP A 15 10.80 5.22 1.06
C ASP A 15 9.93 4.14 0.40
N LEU A 16 10.55 3.11 -0.17
CA LEU A 16 9.83 2.00 -0.79
C LEU A 16 9.05 1.15 0.23
N ASP A 17 9.64 0.89 1.40
CA ASP A 17 8.99 0.14 2.48
C ASP A 17 7.80 0.95 3.05
N LEU A 18 8.03 2.23 3.35
CA LEU A 18 7.00 3.15 3.85
C LEU A 18 5.81 3.27 2.91
N LEU A 19 6.07 3.40 1.60
CA LEU A 19 5.00 3.47 0.59
C LEU A 19 4.23 2.15 0.48
N ASN A 20 4.89 1.01 0.61
CA ASN A 20 4.19 -0.27 0.61
C ASN A 20 3.30 -0.44 1.86
N GLU A 21 3.77 -0.05 3.05
CA GLU A 21 2.97 -0.07 4.28
C GLU A 21 1.75 0.86 4.15
N SER A 22 1.98 2.08 3.67
CA SER A 22 0.91 3.05 3.42
C SER A 22 -0.15 2.50 2.45
N ARG A 23 0.29 1.83 1.37
CA ARG A 23 -0.61 1.15 0.42
C ARG A 23 -1.42 0.05 1.12
N GLN A 24 -0.79 -0.80 1.92
CA GLN A 24 -1.49 -1.88 2.64
C GLN A 24 -2.54 -1.30 3.60
N LYS A 25 -2.21 -0.23 4.33
CA LYS A 25 -3.14 0.45 5.22
C LYS A 25 -4.31 1.10 4.48
N ALA A 26 -4.06 1.74 3.33
CA ALA A 26 -5.14 2.27 2.50
C ALA A 26 -6.06 1.16 1.97
N GLU A 27 -5.48 0.03 1.57
CA GLU A 27 -6.22 -1.15 1.15
C GLU A 27 -7.06 -1.76 2.29
N GLU A 28 -6.53 -1.84 3.51
CA GLU A 28 -7.28 -2.28 4.71
C GLU A 28 -8.45 -1.33 4.99
N LEU A 29 -8.22 -0.02 4.91
CA LEU A 29 -9.27 0.99 5.11
C LEU A 29 -10.41 0.87 4.10
N ILE A 30 -10.11 0.57 2.83
CA ILE A 30 -11.14 0.26 1.82
C ILE A 30 -12.02 -0.90 2.28
N ASP A 31 -11.40 -1.93 2.88
CA ASP A 31 -12.10 -3.16 3.29
C ASP A 31 -13.02 -2.88 4.48
N GLU A 32 -12.52 -2.16 5.47
CA GLU A 32 -13.31 -1.71 6.60
C GLU A 32 -14.48 -0.82 6.19
N LEU A 33 -14.26 0.12 5.26
CA LEU A 33 -15.31 1.01 4.76
C LEU A 33 -16.39 0.23 4.01
N CYS A 34 -16.00 -0.68 3.12
CA CYS A 34 -16.97 -1.53 2.41
C CYS A 34 -17.79 -2.37 3.38
N LEU A 35 -17.16 -2.94 4.42
CA LEU A 35 -17.84 -3.74 5.44
C LEU A 35 -18.80 -2.91 6.28
N LYS A 36 -18.35 -1.75 6.78
CA LYS A 36 -19.18 -0.84 7.61
C LYS A 36 -20.37 -0.27 6.84
N LEU A 37 -20.23 -0.02 5.54
CA LEU A 37 -21.28 0.53 4.69
C LEU A 37 -22.14 -0.55 4.01
N GLY A 38 -21.90 -1.84 4.27
CA GLY A 38 -22.67 -2.94 3.68
C GLY A 38 -22.52 -3.07 2.16
N ILE A 39 -21.42 -2.56 1.59
CA ILE A 39 -21.17 -2.60 0.14
C ILE A 39 -20.78 -4.02 -0.27
N LYS A 40 -21.67 -4.69 -1.01
CA LYS A 40 -21.44 -6.05 -1.53
C LYS A 40 -20.41 -6.06 -2.67
N ASP A 41 -20.49 -5.09 -3.57
CA ASP A 41 -19.61 -4.98 -4.73
C ASP A 41 -18.38 -4.13 -4.41
N LYS A 42 -17.36 -4.81 -3.88
CA LYS A 42 -16.10 -4.19 -3.51
C LYS A 42 -15.38 -3.64 -4.75
N PRO A 43 -14.84 -2.41 -4.70
CA PRO A 43 -14.08 -1.85 -5.82
C PRO A 43 -12.84 -2.70 -6.12
N ARG A 44 -12.51 -2.79 -7.42
CA ARG A 44 -11.32 -3.50 -7.87
C ARG A 44 -10.07 -2.85 -7.27
N THR A 45 -9.25 -3.65 -6.60
CA THR A 45 -7.96 -3.25 -6.01
C THR A 45 -6.81 -3.98 -6.69
N TYR A 46 -5.62 -3.39 -6.69
CA TYR A 46 -4.43 -3.93 -7.36
C TYR A 46 -3.49 -4.70 -6.41
N ARG A 47 -4.00 -5.15 -5.24
CA ARG A 47 -3.21 -5.73 -4.13
C ARG A 47 -2.15 -6.74 -4.58
N ARG A 48 -2.57 -7.73 -5.38
CA ARG A 48 -1.71 -8.83 -5.85
C ARG A 48 -0.57 -8.31 -6.72
N VAL A 49 -0.88 -7.38 -7.63
CA VAL A 49 0.08 -6.79 -8.56
C VAL A 49 1.05 -5.88 -7.80
N ALA A 50 0.52 -5.01 -6.94
CA ALA A 50 1.31 -4.06 -6.15
C ALA A 50 2.27 -4.77 -5.17
N ARG A 51 1.80 -5.85 -4.53
CA ARG A 51 2.64 -6.72 -3.69
C ARG A 51 3.73 -7.41 -4.50
N LYS A 52 3.41 -7.95 -5.67
CA LYS A 52 4.39 -8.60 -6.55
C LYS A 52 5.48 -7.60 -6.97
N ASP A 53 5.09 -6.40 -7.42
CA ASP A 53 6.01 -5.33 -7.80
C ASP A 53 6.93 -4.93 -6.64
N PHE A 54 6.40 -4.79 -5.41
CA PHE A 54 7.19 -4.51 -4.22
C PHE A 54 8.18 -5.64 -3.91
N LEU A 55 7.72 -6.89 -3.85
CA LEU A 55 8.56 -8.04 -3.49
C LEU A 55 9.69 -8.25 -4.49
N ASN A 56 9.43 -8.04 -5.79
CA ASN A 56 10.44 -8.13 -6.83
C ASN A 56 11.62 -7.20 -6.57
N VAL A 57 11.38 -5.99 -6.09
CA VAL A 57 12.43 -4.99 -5.84
C VAL A 57 13.01 -5.14 -4.44
N SER A 58 12.17 -5.42 -3.44
CA SER A 58 12.58 -5.60 -2.04
C SER A 58 13.60 -6.73 -1.89
N LYS A 59 13.39 -7.85 -2.59
CA LYS A 59 14.27 -9.04 -2.57
C LYS A 59 15.57 -8.90 -3.37
N MET A 60 15.78 -7.81 -4.11
CA MET A 60 17.03 -7.60 -4.86
C MET A 60 18.20 -7.32 -3.92
N LYS A 61 19.31 -8.07 -4.10
CA LYS A 61 20.57 -7.87 -3.37
C LYS A 61 21.15 -6.47 -3.56
N ARG A 62 21.08 -5.94 -4.79
CA ARG A 62 21.45 -4.55 -5.12
C ARG A 62 20.31 -3.91 -5.90
N LYS A 63 19.84 -2.76 -5.45
CA LYS A 63 18.72 -2.03 -6.04
C LYS A 63 19.26 -0.87 -6.88
N PRO A 64 19.37 -1.00 -8.21
CA PRO A 64 19.88 0.09 -9.04
C PRO A 64 18.88 1.26 -9.01
N ALA A 65 19.41 2.49 -9.06
CA ALA A 65 18.63 3.69 -8.78
C ALA A 65 17.44 3.89 -9.72
N ASN A 66 17.56 3.48 -10.99
CA ASN A 66 16.47 3.51 -11.96
C ASN A 66 15.30 2.58 -11.58
N ILE A 67 15.59 1.34 -11.17
CA ILE A 67 14.59 0.36 -10.74
C ILE A 67 13.94 0.81 -9.43
N LEU A 68 14.71 1.32 -8.48
CA LEU A 68 14.17 1.85 -7.23
C LEU A 68 13.20 3.01 -7.49
N ARG A 69 13.57 3.99 -8.32
CA ARG A 69 12.69 5.09 -8.72
C ARG A 69 11.42 4.60 -9.42
N GLN A 70 11.53 3.58 -10.28
CA GLN A 70 10.36 3.00 -10.94
C GLN A 70 9.42 2.32 -9.93
N ALA A 71 9.98 1.59 -8.96
CA ALA A 71 9.23 0.92 -7.91
C ALA A 71 8.47 1.92 -7.02
N ILE A 72 9.15 2.99 -6.59
CA ILE A 72 8.58 4.10 -5.82
C ILE A 72 7.41 4.72 -6.58
N ARG A 73 7.61 5.07 -7.87
CA ARG A 73 6.55 5.62 -8.73
C ARG A 73 5.34 4.69 -8.84
N LYS A 74 5.57 3.38 -8.97
CA LYS A 74 4.49 2.39 -8.99
C LYS A 74 3.73 2.38 -7.66
N GLN A 75 4.42 2.31 -6.51
CA GLN A 75 3.78 2.31 -5.19
C GLN A 75 2.96 3.57 -4.93
N ILE A 76 3.50 4.76 -5.28
CA ILE A 76 2.76 6.03 -5.19
C ILE A 76 1.48 5.97 -6.03
N ASN A 77 1.56 5.45 -7.25
CA ASN A 77 0.39 5.35 -8.13
C ASN A 77 -0.65 4.34 -7.63
N TYR A 78 -0.24 3.25 -6.95
CA TYR A 78 -1.17 2.34 -6.29
C TYR A 78 -1.86 3.05 -5.13
N LEU A 79 -1.09 3.63 -4.22
CA LEU A 79 -1.61 4.38 -3.07
C LEU A 79 -2.57 5.49 -3.51
N LYS A 80 -2.24 6.26 -4.55
CA LYS A 80 -3.12 7.31 -5.11
C LYS A 80 -4.47 6.76 -5.58
N ARG A 81 -4.50 5.56 -6.18
CA ARG A 81 -5.74 4.91 -6.61
C ARG A 81 -6.55 4.41 -5.42
N ASP A 82 -5.89 3.87 -4.40
CA ASP A 82 -6.54 3.39 -3.19
C ASP A 82 -7.17 4.56 -2.42
N VAL A 83 -6.43 5.66 -2.24
CA VAL A 83 -6.93 6.91 -1.65
C VAL A 83 -8.12 7.48 -2.43
N ARG A 84 -8.04 7.50 -3.78
CA ARG A 84 -9.19 7.92 -4.61
C ARG A 84 -10.40 7.02 -4.38
N THR A 85 -10.20 5.71 -4.25
CA THR A 85 -11.28 4.75 -3.97
C THR A 85 -11.93 5.05 -2.63
N ILE A 86 -11.13 5.31 -1.57
CA ILE A 86 -11.61 5.68 -0.24
C ILE A 86 -12.53 6.91 -0.31
N TYR A 87 -12.16 7.96 -1.06
CA TYR A 87 -12.99 9.15 -1.20
C TYR A 87 -14.28 8.91 -2.02
N ASN A 88 -14.24 7.99 -2.99
CA ASN A 88 -15.37 7.74 -3.88
C ASN A 88 -16.46 6.86 -3.25
N ILE A 89 -16.09 5.93 -2.37
CA ILE A 89 -17.03 5.04 -1.67
C ILE A 89 -18.19 5.82 -1.00
N PRO A 90 -17.94 6.76 -0.07
CA PRO A 90 -19.01 7.50 0.59
C PRO A 90 -19.72 8.45 -0.38
N ARG A 91 -18.99 9.09 -1.30
CA ARG A 91 -19.58 10.02 -2.28
C ARG A 91 -20.66 9.38 -3.14
N ASN A 92 -20.42 8.15 -3.61
CA ASN A 92 -21.40 7.42 -4.41
C ASN A 92 -22.67 7.15 -3.57
N LEU A 93 -22.51 6.73 -2.31
CA LEU A 93 -23.64 6.50 -1.40
C LEU A 93 -24.49 7.77 -1.21
N TYR A 94 -23.86 8.92 -0.95
CA TYR A 94 -24.58 10.19 -0.82
C TYR A 94 -25.31 10.61 -2.11
N HIS A 95 -24.75 10.31 -3.28
CA HIS A 95 -25.45 10.58 -4.55
C HIS A 95 -26.73 9.75 -4.71
N TYR A 96 -26.74 8.50 -4.24
CA TYR A 96 -27.94 7.65 -4.28
C TYR A 96 -28.99 8.03 -3.23
N LEU A 97 -28.59 8.57 -2.07
CA LEU A 97 -29.50 8.99 -1.00
C LEU A 97 -30.08 10.40 -1.21
N SER A 98 -29.51 11.19 -2.12
CA SER A 98 -29.94 12.57 -2.44
C SER A 98 -30.92 12.64 -3.63
N LYS A 99 -31.38 11.50 -4.15
CA LYS A 99 -32.43 11.39 -5.17
C LYS A 99 -33.66 10.74 -4.57
#